data_AF-A0AAV3ZBW5-F1
#
_entry.id   AF-A0AAV3ZBW5-F1
#
_cell.length_a   1.000
_cell.length_b   1.000
_cell.length_c   1.000
_cell.angle_alpha   90.00
_cell.angle_beta   90.00
_cell.angle_gamma   90.00
#
_symmetry.space_group_name_H-M   'P 1'
#
loop_
_entity.id
_entity.type
_entity.pdbx_description
1 polymer ?
#
loop_
_entity_poly.entity_id
_entity_poly.type
_entity_poly.pdbx_seq_one_letter_code
_entity_poly.pdbx_strand_id
1 'polypeptide(L)' 'MAPLGISFLIRSVYDLLPSNATPVRWGKKDDPTCPLCQGRQTTEHVLSSCKVALSQGRYTWRHNRVLQELASVISTA' A
#
# COMPACT_ATOMS: atom_id res chain seq x y z
N MET A 1 5.60 -2.86 -21.10
CA MET A 1 5.56 -3.24 -19.66
C MET A 1 6.61 -2.53 -18.80
N ALA A 2 7.79 -2.15 -19.34
CA ALA A 2 8.86 -1.47 -18.60
C ALA A 2 8.54 -0.09 -17.94
N PRO A 3 7.70 0.82 -18.52
CA PRO A 3 7.53 2.17 -17.96
C PRO A 3 6.80 2.20 -16.61
N LEU A 4 5.90 1.23 -16.39
CA LEU A 4 5.03 1.20 -15.21
C LEU A 4 5.78 0.77 -13.95
N GLY A 5 6.73 -0.16 -14.06
CA GLY A 5 7.54 -0.62 -12.93
C GLY A 5 8.43 0.47 -12.36
N ILE A 6 9.13 1.22 -13.21
CA ILE A 6 9.99 2.34 -12.80
C ILE A 6 9.15 3.46 -12.17
N SER A 7 8.02 3.80 -12.79
CA SER A 7 7.09 4.81 -12.25
C SER A 7 6.58 4.42 -10.86
N PHE A 8 6.23 3.15 -10.65
CA PHE A 8 5.82 2.65 -9.35
C PHE A 8 6.93 2.79 -8.30
N LEU A 9 8.16 2.38 -8.62
CA LEU A 9 9.30 2.47 -7.70
C LEU A 9 9.61 3.91 -7.30
N ILE A 10 9.62 4.85 -8.26
CA ILE A 10 9.84 6.26 -7.95
C ILE A 10 8.73 6.76 -7.03
N ARG A 11 7.47 6.44 -7.32
CA ARG A 11 6.33 6.91 -6.52
C ARG A 11 6.28 6.28 -5.14
N SER A 12 6.73 5.03 -4.96
CA SER A 12 6.77 4.39 -3.66
C SER A 12 7.81 5.03 -2.73
N VAL A 13 8.97 5.42 -3.26
CA VAL A 13 10.03 6.08 -2.49
C VAL A 13 9.62 7.49 -2.04
N TYR A 14 8.88 8.24 -2.85
CA TYR A 14 8.50 9.62 -2.55
C TYR A 14 7.09 9.78 -1.94
N ASP A 15 6.49 8.70 -1.42
CA ASP A 15 5.13 8.68 -0.85
C ASP A 15 4.05 9.25 -1.81
N LEU A 16 4.25 9.06 -3.11
CA LEU A 16 3.37 9.55 -4.20
C LEU A 16 2.38 8.49 -4.67
N LEU A 17 2.32 7.33 -4.01
CA LEU A 17 1.29 6.34 -4.25
C LEU A 17 -0.05 6.80 -3.66
N PRO A 18 -1.18 6.22 -4.11
CA PRO A 18 -2.49 6.53 -3.54
C PRO A 18 -2.52 6.23 -2.04
N SER A 19 -2.64 7.28 -1.22
CA SER A 19 -2.83 7.25 0.23
C SER A 19 -3.63 8.49 0.65
N ASN A 20 -4.23 8.53 1.84
CA ASN A 20 -4.92 9.75 2.30
C ASN A 20 -3.93 10.90 2.57
N ALA A 21 -2.64 10.63 2.78
CA ALA A 21 -1.63 11.68 2.90
C ALA A 21 -1.35 12.43 1.59
N THR A 22 -1.51 11.77 0.44
CA THR A 22 -1.15 12.34 -0.87
C THR A 22 -2.04 13.55 -1.25
N PRO A 23 -3.39 13.50 -1.14
CA PRO A 23 -4.24 14.68 -1.36
C PRO A 23 -3.94 15.84 -0.40
N VAL A 24 -3.62 15.54 0.86
CA VAL A 24 -3.28 16.57 1.86
C VAL A 24 -1.99 17.29 1.49
N ARG A 25 -0.97 16.55 1.05
CA ARG A 25 0.28 17.14 0.54
C ARG A 25 0.05 18.10 -0.63
N TRP A 26 -1.01 17.92 -1.40
CA TRP A 26 -1.34 18.75 -2.55
C TRP A 26 -2.40 19.83 -2.25
N GLY A 27 -2.76 20.01 -0.97
CA GLY A 27 -3.80 20.97 -0.56
C GLY A 27 -5.20 20.64 -1.09
N LYS A 28 -5.48 19.37 -1.41
CA LYS A 28 -6.79 18.91 -1.92
C LYS A 28 -7.72 18.39 -0.83
N LYS A 29 -7.18 18.10 0.34
CA LYS A 29 -7.89 17.67 1.55
C LYS A 29 -7.14 18.18 2.77
N ASP A 30 -7.83 18.25 3.90
CA ASP A 30 -7.24 18.71 5.16
C ASP A 30 -6.77 17.54 6.04
N ASP A 31 -7.40 16.37 5.91
CA ASP A 31 -7.20 15.25 6.82
C ASP A 31 -6.60 14.00 6.15
N PRO A 32 -5.39 13.55 6.56
CA PRO A 32 -4.73 12.36 6.05
C PRO A 32 -5.07 11.09 6.85
N THR A 33 -6.11 11.11 7.68
CA THR A 33 -6.37 10.07 8.67
C THR A 33 -6.69 8.71 8.04
N CYS A 34 -6.14 7.66 8.64
CA CYS A 34 -6.41 6.27 8.31
C CYS A 34 -7.78 5.87 8.86
N PRO A 35 -8.69 5.33 8.02
CA PRO A 35 -10.03 4.96 8.46
C PRO A 35 -10.04 3.80 9.46
N LEU A 36 -8.93 3.05 9.57
CA LEU A 36 -8.84 1.89 10.45
C LEU A 36 -8.33 2.25 11.85
N CYS A 37 -7.23 2.99 11.92
CA CYS A 37 -6.52 3.21 13.18
C CYS A 37 -6.44 4.67 13.60
N GLN A 38 -7.05 5.57 12.82
CA GLN A 38 -7.08 7.02 13.05
C GLN A 38 -5.69 7.69 13.10
N GLY A 39 -4.64 7.03 12.59
CA GLY A 39 -3.30 7.61 12.44
C GLY A 39 -3.10 8.24 11.06
N ARG A 40 -2.02 8.99 10.84
CA ARG A 40 -1.69 9.54 9.52
C ARG A 40 -1.45 8.41 8.51
N GLN A 41 -2.20 8.39 7.41
CA GLN A 41 -2.14 7.34 6.39
C GLN A 41 -1.21 7.70 5.23
N THR A 42 0.09 7.50 5.43
CA THR A 42 1.10 7.50 4.34
C THR A 42 1.09 6.18 3.56
N THR A 43 1.84 6.11 2.47
CA THR A 43 2.11 4.88 1.73
C THR A 43 2.71 3.81 2.65
N GLU A 44 3.72 4.17 3.45
CA GLU A 44 4.32 3.26 4.45
C GLU A 44 3.26 2.73 5.43
N HIS A 45 2.38 3.61 5.92
CA HIS A 45 1.30 3.22 6.81
C HIS A 45 0.38 2.16 6.19
N VAL A 46 -0.03 2.36 4.93
CA VAL A 46 -0.87 1.40 4.20
C VAL A 46 -0.13 0.09 3.97
N LEU A 47 1.17 0.13 3.71
CA LEU A 47 1.95 -1.05 3.35
C LEU A 47 2.38 -1.91 4.55
N SER A 48 2.74 -1.31 5.68
CA SER A 48 3.37 -2.05 6.80
C SER A 48 3.10 -1.51 8.21
N SER A 49 2.72 -0.24 8.37
CA SER A 49 2.77 0.42 9.69
C SER A 49 1.40 0.70 10.34
N CYS A 50 0.30 0.13 9.80
CA CYS A 50 -1.03 0.24 10.40
C CYS A 50 -1.26 -0.84 11.48
N LYS A 51 -1.31 -0.42 12.75
CA LYS A 51 -1.54 -1.30 13.91
C LYS A 51 -2.83 -2.15 13.81
N VAL A 52 -3.91 -1.58 13.28
CA VAL A 52 -5.20 -2.29 13.12
C VAL A 52 -5.13 -3.26 11.95
N ALA A 53 -4.46 -2.89 10.86
CA ALA A 53 -4.27 -3.81 9.73
C ALA A 53 -3.40 -5.02 10.12
N LEU A 54 -2.38 -4.79 10.96
CA LEU A 54 -1.55 -5.82 11.54
C LEU A 54 -2.36 -6.76 12.43
N SER A 55 -3.08 -6.22 13.41
CA SER A 55 -3.83 -7.05 14.37
C SER A 55 -4.97 -7.84 13.73
N GLN A 56 -5.57 -7.31 12.65
CA GLN A 56 -6.60 -8.00 11.88
C GLN A 56 -6.05 -8.97 10.84
N GLY A 57 -4.73 -9.17 10.76
CA GLY A 57 -4.11 -10.11 9.81
C GLY A 57 -4.21 -9.70 8.33
N ARG A 58 -4.53 -8.43 8.04
CA ARG A 58 -4.72 -7.94 6.65
C ARG A 58 -3.43 -8.03 5.84
N TYR A 59 -2.29 -7.79 6.48
CA TYR A 59 -0.98 -7.95 5.83
C TYR A 59 -0.75 -9.40 5.42
N THR A 60 -0.98 -10.35 6.33
CA THR A 60 -0.88 -11.79 6.04
C THR A 60 -1.77 -12.18 4.87
N TRP A 61 -3.03 -11.74 4.87
CA TRP A 61 -3.94 -12.01 3.75
C TRP A 61 -3.41 -11.48 2.42
N ARG A 62 -2.96 -10.21 2.39
CA ARG A 62 -2.47 -9.57 1.16
C ARG A 62 -1.19 -10.23 0.65
N HIS A 63 -0.26 -10.57 1.54
CA HIS A 63 0.98 -11.27 1.19
C HIS A 63 0.70 -12.69 0.69
N ASN A 64 -0.15 -13.44 1.40
CA ASN A 64 -0.55 -14.78 0.98
C ASN A 64 -1.25 -14.77 -0.38
N ARG A 65 -2.05 -13.73 -0.67
CA ARG A 65 -2.69 -13.62 -1.98
C ARG A 65 -1.68 -13.48 -3.10
N VAL A 66 -0.65 -12.64 -2.93
CA VAL A 66 0.43 -12.51 -3.93
C VAL A 66 1.17 -13.85 -4.09
N LEU A 67 1.49 -14.54 -2.99
CA LEU A 67 2.15 -15.84 -3.04
C LEU A 67 1.29 -16.90 -3.76
N GLN A 68 -0.03 -16.88 -3.58
CA GLN A 68 -0.94 -17.79 -4.29
C GLN A 68 -0.93 -17.56 -5.80
N GLU A 69 -0.94 -16.30 -6.25
CA GLU A 69 -0.85 -15.99 -7.69
C GLU A 69 0.51 -16.39 -8.27
N LEU A 70 1.59 -16.25 -7.51
CA LEU A 70 2.91 -16.72 -7.94
C LEU A 70 2.96 -18.25 -8.02
N ALA A 71 2.42 -18.93 -7.00
CA ALA A 71 2.37 -20.38 -6.95
C ALA A 71 1.52 -20.96 -8.08
N SER A 72 0.41 -20.31 -8.47
CA SER A 72 -0.43 -20.78 -9.58
C SER A 72 0.33 -20.77 -10.89
N VAL A 73 1.05 -19.68 -11.20
CA VAL A 73 1.86 -19.56 -12.41
C VAL A 73 2.99 -20.60 -12.43
N ILE A 74 3.70 -20.76 -11.30
CA ILE A 74 4.81 -21.72 -11.20
C ILE A 74 4.33 -23.16 -11.31
N SER A 75 3.19 -23.50 -10.72
CA SER A 75 2.67 -24.88 -10.73
C SER A 75 2.04 -25.28 -12.07
N THR A 76 1.73 -24.31 -12.93
CA THR A 76 1.22 -24.55 -14.30
C THR A 76 2.32 -24.59 -15.37
N ALA A 77 3.57 -24.31 -15.00
CA ALA A 77 4.74 -24.40 -15.87
C ALA A 77 5.39 -25.78 -15.79
#